data_AF-A0A960NXH8-F1
#
_entry.id   AF-A0A960NXH8-F1
#
_cell.length_a   1.000
_cell.length_b   1.000
_cell.length_c   1.000
_cell.angle_alpha   90.00
_cell.angle_beta   90.00
_cell.angle_gamma   90.00
#
_symmetry.space_group_name_H-M   'P 1'
#
loop_
_entity.id
_entity.type
_entity.pdbx_description
1 polymer ?
#
loop_
_entity_poly.entity_id
_entity_poly.type
_entity_poly.pdbx_seq_one_letter_code
_entity_poly.pdbx_strand_id
1 'polypeptide(L)'
;MENVNETNVQEDSSLWELTKEMGTLGAKLTGIVACEVFSHRWIVQLATENGHCLGNYLPNRILPYTKQLVNFLTVPTTWLRQVTGMDQRQEGNVIAPVLEELQFRYLFQQVVLKQIPQATLDKIFPDHQINFDTLPLKAIRILLTAALFAIAHMQYYSCENGGGVSVFLGGALYSALIESGEPLTTTMILHTIWNTFAPYLNQLI
;
A
#
# COMPACT_ATOMS: atom_id res chain seq x y z
N MET A 1 -26.07 -5.73 60.62
CA MET A 1 -26.42 -5.39 59.22
C MET A 1 -25.36 -4.39 58.78
N GLU A 2 -24.31 -4.89 58.12
CA GLU A 2 -23.20 -4.07 57.62
C GLU A 2 -23.57 -3.55 56.23
N ASN A 3 -23.50 -2.22 56.06
CA ASN A 3 -23.65 -1.57 54.77
C ASN A 3 -22.43 -1.90 53.91
N VAL A 4 -22.63 -2.75 52.90
CA VAL A 4 -21.67 -2.97 51.83
C VAL A 4 -21.65 -1.69 50.99
N ASN A 5 -20.57 -0.92 51.12
CA ASN A 5 -20.31 0.24 50.28
C ASN A 5 -20.06 -0.28 48.85
N GLU A 6 -21.02 -0.06 47.96
CA GLU A 6 -20.83 -0.29 46.52
C GLU A 6 -19.79 0.71 46.01
N THR A 7 -18.53 0.27 45.95
CA THR A 7 -17.51 0.94 45.14
C THR A 7 -17.95 0.85 43.70
N ASN A 8 -18.44 1.97 43.17
CA ASN A 8 -18.74 2.19 41.78
C ASN A 8 -17.44 1.99 40.99
N VAL A 9 -17.24 0.79 40.45
CA VAL A 9 -16.17 0.51 39.50
C VAL A 9 -16.56 1.23 38.23
N GLN A 10 -16.07 2.45 38.10
CA GLN A 10 -16.16 3.21 36.88
C GLN A 10 -15.28 2.48 35.87
N GLU A 11 -15.89 1.55 35.12
CA GLU A 11 -15.25 0.86 34.00
C GLU A 11 -14.58 1.91 33.13
N ASP A 12 -13.27 1.75 32.97
CA ASP A 12 -12.44 2.64 32.19
C ASP A 12 -12.81 2.49 30.71
N SER A 13 -13.83 3.24 30.30
CA SER A 13 -14.42 3.23 28.95
C SER A 13 -13.38 3.46 27.85
N SER A 14 -12.23 4.04 28.20
CA SER A 14 -11.11 4.24 27.29
C SER A 14 -10.45 2.93 26.82
N LEU A 15 -10.30 1.95 27.71
CA LEU A 15 -9.70 0.64 27.41
C LEU A 15 -10.62 -0.21 26.53
N TRP A 16 -11.94 -0.11 26.76
CA TRP A 16 -12.94 -0.83 25.98
C TRP A 16 -13.04 -0.30 24.53
N GLU A 17 -13.03 1.01 24.35
CA GLU A 17 -13.04 1.61 23.01
C GLU A 17 -11.74 1.32 22.24
N LEU A 18 -10.58 1.38 22.91
CA LEU A 18 -9.30 0.96 22.33
C LEU A 18 -9.34 -0.50 21.84
N THR A 19 -9.94 -1.40 22.62
CA THR A 19 -10.06 -2.83 22.28
C THR A 19 -10.95 -3.04 21.05
N LYS A 20 -12.04 -2.29 20.92
CA LYS A 20 -12.90 -2.32 19.71
C LYS A 20 -12.17 -1.79 18.48
N GLU A 21 -11.42 -0.71 18.61
CA GLU A 21 -10.64 -0.14 17.50
C GLU A 21 -9.58 -1.12 17.03
N MET A 22 -8.85 -1.74 17.96
CA MET A 22 -7.85 -2.79 17.66
C MET A 22 -8.49 -4.03 17.03
N GLY A 23 -9.67 -4.47 17.51
CA GLY A 23 -10.41 -5.58 16.92
C GLY A 23 -10.90 -5.30 15.50
N THR A 24 -11.37 -4.08 15.24
CA THR A 24 -11.81 -3.64 13.91
C THR A 24 -10.62 -3.52 12.95
N LEU A 25 -9.50 -2.98 13.41
CA LEU A 25 -8.24 -2.93 12.65
C LEU A 25 -7.73 -4.33 12.34
N GLY A 26 -7.75 -5.25 13.31
CA GLY A 26 -7.37 -6.65 13.13
C GLY A 26 -8.24 -7.39 12.13
N ALA A 27 -9.56 -7.16 12.13
CA ALA A 27 -10.49 -7.73 11.15
C ALA A 27 -10.27 -7.16 9.74
N LYS A 28 -10.07 -5.84 9.62
CA LYS A 28 -9.70 -5.18 8.35
C LYS A 28 -8.39 -5.74 7.80
N LEU A 29 -7.36 -5.85 8.66
CA LEU A 29 -6.06 -6.43 8.35
C LEU A 29 -6.15 -7.88 7.87
N THR A 30 -6.91 -8.70 8.58
CA THR A 30 -7.09 -10.12 8.24
C THR A 30 -7.82 -10.27 6.90
N GLY A 31 -8.86 -9.46 6.65
CA GLY A 31 -9.56 -9.44 5.37
C GLY A 31 -8.68 -8.97 4.21
N ILE A 32 -7.84 -7.97 4.45
CA ILE A 32 -6.86 -7.45 3.50
C ILE A 32 -5.80 -8.50 3.13
N VAL A 33 -5.16 -9.08 4.15
CA VAL A 33 -4.10 -10.09 3.98
C VAL A 33 -4.67 -11.33 3.31
N ALA A 34 -5.86 -11.78 3.73
CA ALA A 34 -6.54 -12.91 3.09
C ALA A 34 -6.89 -12.60 1.63
N CYS A 35 -7.42 -11.41 1.33
CA CYS A 35 -7.77 -11.03 -0.02
C CYS A 35 -6.53 -10.97 -0.94
N GLU A 36 -5.43 -10.37 -0.48
CA GLU A 36 -4.18 -10.33 -1.24
C GLU A 36 -3.58 -11.73 -1.44
N VAL A 37 -3.45 -12.53 -0.38
CA VAL A 37 -2.81 -13.86 -0.47
C VAL A 37 -3.61 -14.83 -1.34
N PHE A 38 -4.94 -14.88 -1.18
CA PHE A 38 -5.79 -15.79 -1.95
C PHE A 38 -5.98 -15.34 -3.40
N SER A 39 -6.18 -14.05 -3.66
CA SER A 39 -6.33 -13.54 -5.03
C SER A 39 -5.02 -13.65 -5.82
N HIS A 40 -3.87 -13.43 -5.15
CA HIS A 40 -2.55 -13.55 -5.76
C HIS A 40 -2.28 -14.97 -6.26
N ARG A 41 -2.41 -16.00 -5.42
CA ARG A 41 -2.13 -17.38 -5.84
C ARG A 41 -3.05 -17.85 -6.96
N TRP A 42 -4.36 -17.59 -6.85
CA TRP A 42 -5.31 -18.06 -7.85
C TRP A 42 -5.09 -17.41 -9.22
N ILE A 43 -4.87 -16.09 -9.27
CA ILE A 43 -4.62 -15.35 -10.52
C ILE A 43 -3.30 -15.80 -11.17
N VAL A 44 -2.25 -15.97 -10.37
CA VAL A 44 -0.93 -16.41 -10.83
C VAL A 44 -0.96 -17.83 -11.35
N GLN A 45 -1.63 -18.73 -10.62
CA GLN A 45 -1.80 -20.12 -11.03
C GLN A 45 -2.58 -20.20 -12.34
N LEU A 46 -3.74 -19.52 -12.43
CA LEU A 46 -4.55 -19.49 -13.65
C LEU A 46 -3.76 -18.95 -14.86
N ALA A 47 -2.99 -17.89 -14.68
CA ALA A 47 -2.16 -17.35 -15.76
C ALA A 47 -1.02 -18.28 -16.17
N THR A 48 -0.34 -18.90 -15.20
CA THR A 48 0.75 -19.85 -15.45
C THR A 48 0.24 -21.10 -16.18
N GLU A 49 -0.92 -21.62 -15.77
CA GLU A 49 -1.62 -22.73 -16.43
C GLU A 49 -1.99 -22.42 -17.89
N ASN A 50 -2.17 -21.14 -18.23
CA ASN A 50 -2.42 -20.67 -19.60
C ASN A 50 -1.15 -20.17 -20.32
N GLY A 51 0.05 -20.44 -19.79
CA GLY A 51 1.33 -20.06 -20.41
C GLY A 51 1.64 -18.56 -20.34
N HIS A 52 0.94 -17.80 -19.49
CA HIS A 52 1.14 -16.38 -19.30
C HIS A 52 2.01 -16.10 -18.06
N CYS A 53 3.09 -15.36 -18.26
CA CYS A 53 3.87 -14.81 -17.15
C CYS A 53 3.33 -13.44 -16.75
N LEU A 54 2.71 -13.35 -15.57
CA LEU A 54 2.24 -12.09 -15.00
C LEU A 54 3.38 -11.21 -14.44
N GLY A 55 4.62 -11.70 -14.47
CA GLY A 55 5.83 -10.98 -14.08
C GLY A 55 6.27 -9.90 -15.08
N ASN A 56 5.84 -9.98 -16.34
CA ASN A 56 6.22 -9.01 -17.37
C ASN A 56 5.03 -8.69 -18.28
N TYR A 57 4.07 -7.90 -17.78
CA TYR A 57 3.02 -7.31 -18.64
C TYR A 57 3.56 -6.27 -19.64
N LEU A 58 4.85 -5.94 -19.58
CA LEU A 58 5.44 -4.94 -20.44
C LEU A 58 6.08 -5.60 -21.66
N PRO A 59 5.62 -5.25 -22.88
CA PRO A 59 6.27 -5.70 -24.10
C PRO A 59 7.74 -5.26 -24.11
N ASN A 60 8.63 -6.05 -24.71
CA ASN A 60 10.07 -5.77 -24.80
C ASN A 60 10.41 -4.37 -25.32
N ARG A 61 9.54 -3.78 -26.16
CA ARG A 61 9.70 -2.40 -26.66
C ARG A 61 9.55 -1.31 -25.59
N ILE A 62 8.84 -1.59 -24.50
CA ILE A 62 8.55 -0.63 -23.42
C ILE A 62 9.59 -0.73 -22.30
N LEU A 63 10.21 -1.90 -22.14
CA LEU A 63 11.18 -2.21 -21.09
C LEU A 63 12.27 -1.15 -20.85
N PRO A 64 12.90 -0.53 -21.86
CA PRO A 64 13.90 0.53 -21.63
C PRO A 64 13.33 1.78 -20.95
N TYR A 65 12.12 2.20 -21.33
CA TYR A 65 11.42 3.33 -20.72
C TYR A 65 11.00 3.00 -19.29
N THR A 66 10.55 1.76 -19.08
CA THR A 66 10.21 1.28 -17.73
C THR A 66 11.42 1.25 -16.84
N LYS A 67 12.60 0.81 -17.32
CA LYS A 67 13.83 0.84 -16.53
C LYS A 67 14.21 2.26 -16.09
N GLN A 68 14.07 3.25 -16.98
CA GLN A 68 14.30 4.66 -16.62
C GLN A 68 13.30 5.13 -15.56
N LEU A 69 12.02 4.79 -15.72
CA LEU A 69 10.98 5.12 -14.74
C LEU A 69 11.21 4.42 -13.39
N VAL A 70 11.55 3.13 -13.39
CA VAL A 70 11.90 2.36 -12.20
C VAL A 70 13.11 2.98 -11.51
N ASN A 71 14.17 3.31 -12.25
CA ASN A 71 15.32 3.99 -11.67
C ASN A 71 14.91 5.31 -11.03
N PHE A 72 14.16 6.16 -11.73
CA PHE A 72 13.67 7.41 -11.17
C PHE A 72 12.82 7.21 -9.90
N LEU A 73 11.89 6.25 -9.93
CA LEU A 73 11.04 5.91 -8.78
C LEU A 73 11.82 5.23 -7.65
N THR A 74 12.96 4.62 -7.89
CA THR A 74 13.72 3.90 -6.85
C THR A 74 15.00 4.60 -6.44
N VAL A 75 15.40 5.71 -7.10
CA VAL A 75 16.58 6.50 -6.71
C VAL A 75 16.49 6.97 -5.25
N PRO A 76 15.37 7.57 -4.76
CA PRO A 76 15.32 8.05 -3.38
C PRO A 76 15.49 6.92 -2.37
N THR A 77 14.82 5.79 -2.60
CA THR A 77 14.91 4.61 -1.73
C THR A 77 16.28 3.94 -1.82
N THR A 78 16.89 3.87 -3.01
CA THR A 78 18.22 3.30 -3.22
C THR A 78 19.32 4.14 -2.58
N TRP A 79 19.25 5.47 -2.72
CA TRP A 79 20.19 6.39 -2.08
C TRP A 79 20.07 6.30 -0.55
N LEU A 80 18.86 6.32 0.01
CA LEU A 80 18.64 6.16 1.45
C LEU A 80 19.17 4.81 1.94
N ARG A 81 18.97 3.71 1.20
CA ARG A 81 19.52 2.38 1.52
C ARG A 81 21.05 2.40 1.56
N GLN A 82 21.69 3.06 0.60
CA GLN A 82 23.16 3.20 0.56
C GLN A 82 23.69 4.01 1.76
N VAL A 83 23.01 5.09 2.13
CA VAL A 83 23.43 5.95 3.26
C VAL A 83 23.16 5.28 4.62
N THR A 84 22.09 4.49 4.73
CA THR A 84 21.72 3.81 5.99
C THR A 84 22.37 2.43 6.16
N GLY A 85 23.02 1.90 5.13
CA GLY A 85 23.64 0.56 5.17
C GLY A 85 22.63 -0.59 5.22
N MET A 86 21.36 -0.34 4.90
CA MET A 86 20.31 -1.36 4.95
C MET A 86 20.27 -2.17 3.65
N ASP A 87 20.67 -3.44 3.73
CA ASP A 87 20.52 -4.39 2.63
C ASP A 87 19.05 -4.86 2.50
N GLN A 88 18.55 -5.01 1.28
CA GLN A 88 17.17 -5.42 0.99
C GLN A 88 16.83 -6.83 1.48
N ARG A 89 17.85 -7.65 1.73
CA ARG A 89 17.69 -9.05 2.14
C ARG A 89 17.65 -9.25 3.65
N GLN A 90 17.80 -8.18 4.45
CA GLN A 90 17.61 -8.32 5.89
C GLN A 90 16.10 -8.45 6.16
N GLU A 91 15.69 -9.68 6.46
CA GLU A 91 14.38 -9.99 7.03
C GLU A 91 14.09 -9.01 8.18
N GLY A 92 12.95 -8.31 8.11
CA GLY A 92 12.56 -7.33 9.12
C GLY A 92 12.98 -5.87 8.87
N ASN A 93 13.38 -5.49 7.66
CA ASN A 93 13.61 -4.07 7.34
C ASN A 93 12.30 -3.26 7.37
N VAL A 94 12.06 -2.58 8.49
CA VAL A 94 10.88 -1.72 8.72
C VAL A 94 10.97 -0.36 8.03
N ILE A 95 12.17 0.08 7.63
CA ILE A 95 12.37 1.42 7.07
C ILE A 95 11.98 1.45 5.58
N ALA A 96 12.23 0.37 4.84
CA ALA A 96 11.85 0.31 3.42
C ALA A 96 10.34 0.51 3.17
N PRO A 97 9.42 -0.20 3.87
CA PRO A 97 7.98 0.04 3.77
C PRO A 97 7.59 1.50 4.07
N VAL A 98 8.19 2.09 5.11
CA VAL A 98 7.90 3.49 5.51
C VAL A 98 8.28 4.47 4.41
N LEU A 99 9.46 4.30 3.81
CA LEU A 99 9.91 5.16 2.71
C LEU A 99 9.04 5.00 1.46
N GLU A 100 8.63 3.77 1.16
CA GLU A 100 7.72 3.48 0.05
C GLU A 100 6.35 4.12 0.26
N GLU A 101 5.79 4.08 1.47
CA GLU A 101 4.53 4.79 1.78
C GLU A 101 4.67 6.32 1.67
N LEU A 102 5.75 6.90 2.20
CA LEU A 102 6.02 8.33 2.05
C LEU A 102 6.09 8.74 0.57
N GLN A 103 6.76 7.92 -0.24
CA GLN A 103 6.92 8.20 -1.65
C GLN A 103 5.61 8.05 -2.43
N PHE A 104 4.95 6.90 -2.34
CA PHE A 104 3.81 6.63 -3.21
C PHE A 104 2.51 7.25 -2.68
N ARG A 105 2.26 7.20 -1.37
CA ARG A 105 0.96 7.61 -0.81
C ARG A 105 0.96 9.08 -0.43
N TYR A 106 2.04 9.57 0.18
CA TYR A 106 2.13 11.00 0.48
C TYR A 106 2.55 11.82 -0.75
N LEU A 107 3.75 11.59 -1.29
CA LEU A 107 4.26 12.44 -2.36
C LEU A 107 3.47 12.26 -3.67
N PHE A 108 3.37 11.03 -4.21
CA PHE A 108 2.68 10.85 -5.49
C PHE A 108 1.17 11.04 -5.38
N GLN A 109 0.49 10.28 -4.52
CA GLN A 109 -0.97 10.30 -4.47
C GLN A 109 -1.54 11.61 -3.90
N GLN A 110 -1.07 12.07 -2.74
CA GLN A 110 -1.61 13.28 -2.11
C GLN A 110 -1.07 14.56 -2.74
N VAL A 111 0.26 14.68 -2.94
CA VAL A 111 0.83 15.93 -3.46
C VAL A 111 0.68 16.01 -4.99
N VAL A 112 1.26 15.07 -5.73
CA VAL A 112 1.35 15.15 -7.20
C VAL A 112 0.01 14.93 -7.89
N LEU A 113 -0.82 13.99 -7.42
CA LEU A 113 -2.07 13.62 -8.10
C LEU A 113 -3.32 14.32 -7.54
N LYS A 114 -3.26 14.93 -6.36
CA LYS A 114 -4.39 15.62 -5.74
C LYS A 114 -4.14 17.12 -5.52
N GLN A 115 -3.17 17.49 -4.68
CA GLN A 115 -2.95 18.88 -4.29
C GLN A 115 -2.46 19.77 -5.44
N ILE A 116 -1.47 19.33 -6.22
CA ILE A 116 -0.95 20.12 -7.35
C ILE A 116 -2.02 20.33 -8.43
N PRO A 117 -2.78 19.30 -8.88
CA PRO A 117 -3.85 19.49 -9.84
C PRO A 117 -4.97 20.39 -9.33
N GLN A 118 -5.41 20.23 -8.06
CA GLN A 118 -6.42 21.11 -7.47
C GLN A 118 -5.94 22.57 -7.46
N ALA A 119 -4.74 22.83 -6.93
CA ALA A 119 -4.19 24.19 -6.86
C ALA A 119 -4.00 24.80 -8.27
N THR A 120 -3.67 23.99 -9.26
CA THR A 120 -3.54 24.43 -10.66
C THR A 120 -4.90 24.83 -11.23
N LEU A 121 -5.94 24.02 -11.00
CA LEU A 121 -7.29 24.29 -11.49
C LEU A 121 -7.93 25.50 -10.79
N ASP A 122 -7.74 25.63 -9.48
CA ASP A 122 -8.22 26.79 -8.71
C ASP A 122 -7.64 28.10 -9.25
N LYS A 123 -6.41 28.05 -9.77
CA LYS A 123 -5.75 29.20 -10.39
C LYS A 123 -6.24 29.50 -11.80
N ILE A 124 -6.59 28.48 -12.59
CA ILE A 124 -7.04 28.64 -13.98
C ILE A 124 -8.54 28.98 -14.05
N PHE A 125 -9.34 28.39 -13.15
CA PHE A 125 -10.80 28.49 -13.13
C PHE A 125 -11.30 28.93 -11.74
N PRO A 126 -10.97 30.15 -11.27
CA PRO A 126 -11.27 30.58 -9.90
C PRO A 126 -12.78 30.59 -9.57
N ASP A 127 -13.62 30.81 -10.57
CA ASP A 127 -15.09 30.84 -10.40
C ASP A 127 -15.75 29.46 -10.51
N HIS A 128 -14.99 28.41 -10.87
CA HIS A 128 -15.48 27.05 -10.98
C HIS A 128 -14.74 26.17 -9.96
N GLN A 129 -15.34 25.97 -8.79
CA GLN A 129 -14.82 25.01 -7.81
C GLN A 129 -14.98 23.59 -8.34
N ILE A 130 -13.97 23.12 -9.06
CA ILE A 130 -13.89 21.71 -9.49
C ILE A 130 -13.54 20.89 -8.25
N ASN A 131 -14.46 20.02 -7.83
CA ASN A 131 -14.22 19.11 -6.72
C ASN A 131 -13.34 17.93 -7.16
N PHE A 132 -12.06 17.91 -6.74
CA PHE A 132 -11.18 16.75 -7.00
C PHE A 132 -11.48 15.49 -6.19
N ASP A 133 -12.43 15.53 -5.27
CA ASP A 133 -12.81 14.39 -4.42
C ASP A 133 -14.03 13.63 -4.93
N THR A 134 -14.33 13.73 -6.23
CA THR A 134 -15.32 12.87 -6.88
C THR A 134 -14.81 11.42 -6.99
N LEU A 135 -15.74 10.46 -6.94
CA LEU A 135 -15.44 9.03 -7.01
C LEU A 135 -14.59 8.64 -8.24
N PRO A 136 -14.83 9.16 -9.46
CA PRO A 136 -14.00 8.83 -10.62
C PRO A 136 -12.56 9.32 -10.48
N LEU A 137 -12.35 10.52 -9.94
CA LEU A 137 -11.00 11.08 -9.74
C LEU A 137 -10.24 10.31 -8.65
N LYS A 138 -10.93 9.91 -7.57
CA LYS A 138 -10.36 9.01 -6.55
C LYS A 138 -9.91 7.69 -7.17
N ALA A 139 -10.76 7.05 -7.97
CA ALA A 139 -10.42 5.80 -8.64
C ALA A 139 -9.20 5.95 -9.57
N ILE A 140 -9.11 7.04 -10.33
CA ILE A 140 -7.96 7.32 -11.19
C ILE A 140 -6.68 7.45 -10.36
N ARG A 141 -6.69 8.20 -9.26
CA ARG A 141 -5.51 8.34 -8.37
C ARG A 141 -5.07 7.01 -7.77
N ILE A 142 -6.02 6.18 -7.33
CA ILE A 142 -5.76 4.83 -6.82
C ILE A 142 -5.06 4.00 -7.89
N LEU A 143 -5.63 3.93 -9.10
CA LEU A 143 -5.10 3.12 -10.19
C LEU A 143 -3.72 3.60 -10.66
N LEU A 144 -3.51 4.91 -10.76
CA LEU A 144 -2.22 5.48 -11.15
C LEU A 144 -1.14 5.20 -10.10
N THR A 145 -1.46 5.38 -8.81
CA THR A 145 -0.51 5.11 -7.71
C THR A 145 -0.18 3.63 -7.64
N ALA A 146 -1.17 2.75 -7.75
CA ALA A 146 -1.01 1.31 -7.81
C ALA A 146 -0.13 0.85 -8.98
N ALA A 147 -0.35 1.43 -10.17
CA ALA A 147 0.45 1.14 -11.36
C ALA A 147 1.91 1.57 -11.17
N LEU A 148 2.16 2.77 -10.66
CA LEU A 148 3.52 3.25 -10.38
C LEU A 148 4.22 2.39 -9.33
N PHE A 149 3.49 1.99 -8.27
CA PHE A 149 4.00 1.10 -7.23
C PHE A 149 4.37 -0.27 -7.80
N ALA A 150 3.50 -0.89 -8.60
CA ALA A 150 3.77 -2.15 -9.29
C ALA A 150 4.98 -2.05 -10.23
N ILE A 151 5.07 -0.96 -11.02
CA ILE A 151 6.19 -0.70 -11.92
C ILE A 151 7.51 -0.66 -11.14
N ALA A 152 7.57 0.09 -10.03
CA ALA A 152 8.77 0.23 -9.21
C ALA A 152 9.29 -1.10 -8.65
N HIS A 153 8.42 -2.10 -8.55
CA HIS A 153 8.74 -3.42 -8.04
C HIS A 153 9.00 -4.47 -9.12
N MET A 154 8.80 -4.16 -10.41
CA MET A 154 8.96 -5.13 -11.50
C MET A 154 10.34 -5.82 -11.54
N GLN A 155 11.39 -5.15 -11.05
CA GLN A 155 12.74 -5.71 -11.01
C GLN A 155 12.91 -6.88 -10.02
N TYR A 156 12.00 -7.05 -9.06
CA TYR A 156 12.10 -8.06 -8.00
C TYR A 156 11.33 -9.35 -8.31
N TYR A 157 10.54 -9.39 -9.39
CA TYR A 157 9.66 -10.51 -9.66
C TYR A 157 10.05 -11.26 -10.93
N SER A 158 10.47 -12.51 -10.75
CA SER A 158 10.42 -13.53 -11.80
C SER A 158 8.97 -14.01 -11.98
N CYS A 159 8.68 -14.67 -13.10
CA CYS A 159 7.37 -15.26 -13.38
C CYS A 159 6.88 -16.22 -12.28
N GLU A 160 7.81 -16.80 -11.51
CA GLU A 160 7.55 -17.81 -10.46
C GLU A 160 6.96 -17.20 -9.17
N ASN A 161 7.24 -15.93 -8.87
CA ASN A 161 6.84 -15.28 -7.61
C ASN A 161 5.50 -14.51 -7.70
N GLY A 162 4.75 -14.74 -8.78
CA GLY A 162 3.41 -14.19 -8.99
C GLY A 162 3.33 -12.76 -9.54
N GLY A 163 4.46 -12.18 -9.91
CA GLY A 163 4.53 -11.03 -10.80
C GLY A 163 3.93 -9.72 -10.26
N GLY A 164 3.77 -8.75 -11.16
CA GLY A 164 3.39 -7.37 -10.80
C GLY A 164 1.95 -7.20 -10.31
N VAL A 165 1.11 -8.25 -10.36
CA VAL A 165 -0.31 -8.15 -9.98
C VAL A 165 -0.51 -8.01 -8.48
N SER A 166 0.15 -8.80 -7.64
CA SER A 166 0.05 -8.63 -6.18
C SER A 166 0.44 -7.22 -5.78
N VAL A 167 1.60 -6.75 -6.27
CA VAL A 167 2.08 -5.41 -5.96
C VAL A 167 1.09 -4.36 -6.44
N PHE A 168 0.46 -4.54 -7.61
CA PHE A 168 -0.60 -3.66 -8.07
C PHE A 168 -1.81 -3.68 -7.13
N LEU A 169 -2.27 -4.85 -6.69
CA LEU A 169 -3.41 -4.99 -5.79
C LEU A 169 -3.15 -4.38 -4.41
N GLY A 170 -2.00 -4.67 -3.77
CA GLY A 170 -1.58 -4.01 -2.54
C GLY A 170 -1.38 -2.50 -2.73
N GLY A 171 -0.82 -2.14 -3.88
CA GLY A 171 -0.76 -0.78 -4.42
C GLY A 171 -2.10 -0.05 -4.33
N ALA A 172 -3.13 -0.65 -4.95
CA ALA A 172 -4.48 -0.13 -5.05
C ALA A 172 -5.17 -0.10 -3.70
N LEU A 173 -5.01 -1.15 -2.89
CA LEU A 173 -5.60 -1.25 -1.57
C LEU A 173 -5.10 -0.14 -0.63
N TYR A 174 -3.79 0.02 -0.47
CA TYR A 174 -3.26 1.08 0.40
C TYR A 174 -3.62 2.47 -0.12
N SER A 175 -3.67 2.64 -1.45
CA SER A 175 -4.14 3.91 -2.04
C SER A 175 -5.61 4.18 -1.74
N ALA A 176 -6.47 3.15 -1.71
CA ALA A 176 -7.88 3.26 -1.37
C ALA A 176 -8.08 3.64 0.10
N LEU A 177 -7.29 3.07 1.03
CA LEU A 177 -7.30 3.45 2.44
C LEU A 177 -7.02 4.95 2.61
N ILE A 178 -6.00 5.45 1.90
CA ILE A 178 -5.65 6.88 1.90
C ILE A 178 -6.79 7.75 1.34
N GLU A 179 -7.46 7.34 0.25
CA GLU A 179 -8.63 8.07 -0.29
C GLU A 179 -9.87 8.01 0.61
N SER A 180 -9.96 7.02 1.50
CA SER A 180 -10.99 6.92 2.54
C SER A 180 -10.70 7.75 3.80
N GLY A 181 -9.52 8.38 3.88
CA GLY A 181 -9.13 9.24 5.00
C GLY A 181 -8.38 8.52 6.12
N GLU A 182 -7.94 7.28 5.91
CA GLU A 182 -7.04 6.61 6.85
C GLU A 182 -5.68 7.34 6.91
N PRO A 183 -5.05 7.44 8.09
CA PRO A 183 -3.79 8.13 8.22
C PRO A 183 -2.66 7.33 7.54
N LEU A 184 -1.64 8.04 7.05
CA LEU A 184 -0.47 7.44 6.40
C LEU A 184 0.24 6.42 7.29
N THR A 185 0.24 6.64 8.61
CA THR A 185 0.80 5.71 9.60
C THR A 185 0.12 4.35 9.56
N THR A 186 -1.18 4.29 9.25
CA THR A 186 -1.89 3.01 9.09
C THR A 186 -1.28 2.22 7.94
N THR A 187 -1.14 2.80 6.73
CA THR A 187 -0.57 2.07 5.59
C THR A 187 0.89 1.69 5.82
N MET A 188 1.67 2.52 6.52
CA MET A 188 3.05 2.18 6.92
C MET A 188 3.11 0.94 7.80
N ILE A 189 2.23 0.85 8.80
CA ILE A 189 2.14 -0.31 9.69
C ILE A 189 1.69 -1.54 8.90
N LEU A 190 0.63 -1.43 8.08
CA LEU A 190 0.13 -2.57 7.30
C LEU A 190 1.18 -3.10 6.33
N HIS A 191 1.89 -2.20 5.64
CA HIS A 191 2.94 -2.59 4.70
C HIS A 191 4.15 -3.21 5.41
N THR A 192 4.52 -2.70 6.59
CA THR A 192 5.57 -3.31 7.42
C THR A 192 5.18 -4.71 7.88
N ILE A 193 3.93 -4.89 8.34
CA ILE A 193 3.37 -6.20 8.70
C ILE A 193 3.43 -7.12 7.48
N TRP A 194 2.93 -6.70 6.33
CA TRP A 194 2.96 -7.49 5.10
C TRP A 194 4.37 -7.97 4.77
N ASN A 195 5.35 -7.06 4.70
CA ASN A 195 6.74 -7.42 4.38
C ASN A 195 7.39 -8.32 5.43
N THR A 196 6.94 -8.25 6.69
CA THR A 196 7.42 -9.13 7.77
C THR A 196 6.80 -10.52 7.68
N PHE A 197 5.50 -10.65 7.39
CA PHE A 197 4.78 -11.91 7.44
C PHE A 197 4.72 -12.66 6.10
N ALA A 198 4.80 -11.97 4.97
CA ALA A 198 4.70 -12.58 3.64
C ALA A 198 5.73 -13.72 3.41
N PRO A 199 7.00 -13.62 3.85
CA PRO A 199 7.96 -14.72 3.71
C PRO A 199 7.53 -15.99 4.45
N TYR A 200 6.93 -15.86 5.64
CA TYR A 200 6.47 -17.00 6.44
C TYR A 200 5.17 -17.60 5.92
N LEU A 201 4.24 -16.76 5.43
CA LEU A 201 3.01 -17.22 4.80
C LEU A 201 3.29 -18.07 3.56
N ASN A 202 4.32 -17.73 2.78
CA ASN A 202 4.74 -18.53 1.64
C ASN A 202 5.29 -19.92 2.00
N GLN A 203 5.67 -20.17 3.26
CA GLN A 203 6.16 -21.49 3.71
C GLN A 203 5.04 -22.39 4.24
N LEU A 204 3.90 -21.82 4.63
CA LEU A 204 2.78 -22.56 5.24
C LEU A 204 1.80 -23.15 4.22
N ILE A 205 1.92 -22.77 2.95
CA ILE A 205 0.97 -23.09 1.87
C ILE A 205 1.74 -23.56 0.64
#